data_AF-A0A423U3L8-F1
#
_entry.id   AF-A0A423U3L8-F1
#
_cell.length_a   1.000
_cell.length_b   1.000
_cell.length_c   1.000
_cell.angle_alpha   90.00
_cell.angle_beta   90.00
_cell.angle_gamma   90.00
#
_symmetry.space_group_name_H-M   'P 1'
#
loop_
_entity.id
_entity.type
_entity.pdbx_description
1 polymer ?
#
loop_
_entity_poly.entity_id
_entity_poly.type
_entity_poly.pdbx_seq_one_letter_code
_entity_poly.pdbx_strand_id
1 'polypeptide(L)'
;MVGKVAFLLALAAIALSGVANSHEQEVVCYLASWAVYRPGMGKFNIEDIDPSLCTTLIYSFAGLNETTYTMMLLDPEYDVNKRALERFVNLKSLNPRLKVLIAIGGWTEGSTKYSAMAMSRASRKKFIDSAIAFIQ
;
A
#
# COMPACT_ATOMS: atom_id res chain seq x y z
N MET A 1 -50.79 10.20 21.99
CA MET A 1 -50.56 10.47 20.55
C MET A 1 -49.16 11.02 20.25
N VAL A 2 -48.62 11.92 21.09
CA VAL A 2 -47.31 12.59 20.88
C VAL A 2 -46.11 11.63 20.77
N GLY A 3 -46.04 10.57 21.59
CA GLY A 3 -44.91 9.63 21.57
C GLY A 3 -44.78 8.78 20.31
N LYS A 4 -45.89 8.48 19.62
CA LYS A 4 -45.87 7.74 18.34
C LYS A 4 -45.33 8.59 17.20
N VAL A 5 -45.62 9.89 17.21
CA VAL A 5 -45.12 10.85 16.22
C VAL A 5 -43.62 11.08 16.40
N ALA A 6 -43.15 11.21 17.64
CA ALA A 6 -41.71 11.33 17.94
C ALA A 6 -40.91 10.09 17.50
N PHE A 7 -41.47 8.89 17.70
CA PHE A 7 -40.83 7.64 17.29
C PHE A 7 -40.75 7.50 15.76
N LEU A 8 -41.82 7.88 15.04
CA LEU A 8 -41.84 7.90 13.58
C LEU A 8 -40.86 8.93 12.99
N LEU A 9 -40.71 10.10 13.61
CA LEU A 9 -39.73 11.11 13.21
C LEU A 9 -38.28 10.64 13.42
N ALA A 10 -38.00 9.92 14.52
CA ALA A 10 -36.69 9.35 14.78
C ALA A 10 -36.31 8.25 13.76
N LEU A 11 -37.26 7.38 13.39
CA LEU A 11 -37.07 6.36 12.35
C LEU A 11 -36.87 6.99 10.95
N ALA A 12 -37.60 8.07 10.64
CA ALA A 12 -37.39 8.81 9.39
C ALA A 12 -36.00 9.45 9.34
N ALA A 13 -35.51 10.03 10.45
CA ALA A 13 -34.16 10.58 10.52
C ALA A 13 -33.05 9.52 10.31
N ILE A 14 -33.25 8.31 10.83
CA ILE A 14 -32.33 7.16 10.62
C ILE A 14 -32.40 6.62 9.17
N ALA A 15 -33.56 6.70 8.52
CA ALA A 15 -33.72 6.33 7.12
C ALA A 15 -33.17 7.38 6.13
N LEU A 16 -33.12 8.65 6.55
CA LEU A 16 -32.54 9.77 5.77
C LEU A 16 -31.02 9.89 5.93
N SER A 17 -30.42 9.30 6.95
CA SER A 17 -28.98 8.97 6.96
C SER A 17 -28.72 7.73 6.10
N GLY A 18 -29.26 7.73 4.88
CA GLY A 18 -28.71 6.92 3.81
C GLY A 18 -27.23 7.19 3.77
N VAL A 19 -26.43 6.16 4.03
CA VAL A 19 -24.98 6.21 3.98
C VAL A 19 -24.64 6.81 2.62
N ALA A 20 -24.27 8.08 2.61
CA ALA A 20 -23.77 8.72 1.41
C ALA A 20 -22.49 7.95 1.09
N ASN A 21 -22.60 6.98 0.19
CA ASN A 21 -21.47 6.25 -0.34
C ASN A 21 -20.77 7.22 -1.29
N SER A 22 -20.18 8.28 -0.74
CA SER A 22 -19.25 9.11 -1.47
C SER A 22 -18.13 8.16 -1.83
N HIS A 23 -18.03 7.82 -3.11
CA HIS A 23 -16.79 7.29 -3.64
C HIS A 23 -15.71 8.33 -3.35
N GLU A 24 -15.00 8.16 -2.24
CA GLU A 24 -13.84 8.98 -1.90
C GLU A 24 -12.87 8.80 -3.07
N GLN A 25 -12.62 9.89 -3.81
CA GLN A 25 -11.77 9.82 -5.00
C GLN A 25 -10.41 9.27 -4.58
N GLU A 26 -9.99 8.18 -5.22
CA GLU A 26 -8.73 7.55 -4.89
C GLU A 26 -7.57 8.28 -5.58
N VAL A 27 -6.60 8.74 -4.79
CA VAL A 27 -5.32 9.27 -5.26
C VAL A 27 -4.23 8.29 -4.84
N VAL A 28 -3.75 7.52 -5.82
CA VAL A 28 -2.73 6.48 -5.62
C VAL A 28 -1.36 7.05 -6.00
N CYS A 29 -0.47 7.15 -5.01
CA CYS A 29 0.86 7.71 -5.19
C CYS A 29 1.92 6.61 -5.08
N TYR A 30 2.72 6.44 -6.13
CA TYR A 30 3.86 5.54 -6.14
C TYR A 30 5.11 6.26 -5.65
N LEU A 31 5.75 5.74 -4.60
CA LEU A 31 7.10 6.16 -4.19
C LEU A 31 8.12 5.32 -4.95
N ALA A 32 8.94 5.97 -5.77
CA ALA A 32 10.18 5.38 -6.27
C ALA A 32 11.22 5.37 -5.15
N SER A 33 11.44 4.23 -4.48
CA SER A 33 12.30 4.15 -3.29
C SER A 33 13.75 4.59 -3.56
N TRP A 34 14.23 4.40 -4.79
CA TRP A 34 15.57 4.80 -5.23
C TRP A 34 15.73 6.32 -5.43
N ALA A 35 14.65 7.11 -5.32
CA ALA A 35 14.72 8.57 -5.44
C ALA A 35 15.57 9.23 -4.32
N VAL A 36 15.79 8.52 -3.20
CA VAL A 36 16.67 8.97 -2.11
C VAL A 36 18.14 9.12 -2.55
N TYR A 37 18.53 8.45 -3.64
CA TYR A 37 19.88 8.48 -4.18
C TYR A 37 20.10 9.53 -5.27
N ARG A 38 19.06 10.26 -5.68
CA ARG A 38 19.21 11.36 -6.64
C ARG A 38 20.07 12.48 -6.04
N PRO A 39 20.91 13.16 -6.83
CA PRO A 39 21.74 14.25 -6.34
C PRO A 39 20.95 15.56 -6.18
N GLY A 40 21.43 16.42 -5.28
CA GLY A 40 20.93 17.78 -5.09
C GLY A 40 19.43 17.86 -4.82
N MET A 41 18.75 18.80 -5.46
CA MET A 41 17.31 19.04 -5.32
C MET A 41 16.42 17.91 -5.87
N GLY A 42 17.00 16.94 -6.57
CA GLY A 42 16.27 15.77 -7.05
C GLY A 42 16.10 14.68 -5.99
N LYS A 43 16.85 14.75 -4.88
CA LYS A 43 16.75 13.81 -3.77
C LYS A 43 15.35 13.87 -3.16
N PHE A 44 14.74 12.71 -3.00
CA PHE A 44 13.41 12.59 -2.39
C PHE A 44 13.38 11.38 -1.46
N ASN A 45 13.19 11.63 -0.19
CA ASN A 45 13.16 10.68 0.91
C ASN A 45 11.72 10.47 1.41
N ILE A 46 11.53 9.52 2.32
CA ILE A 46 10.19 9.22 2.87
C ILE A 46 9.61 10.43 3.62
N GLU A 47 10.46 11.18 4.32
CA GLU A 47 10.08 12.36 5.08
C GLU A 47 9.62 13.52 4.19
N ASP A 48 9.92 13.48 2.89
CA ASP A 48 9.48 14.50 1.93
C ASP A 48 8.05 14.25 1.41
N ILE A 49 7.44 13.11 1.77
CA ILE A 49 6.07 12.78 1.39
C ILE A 49 5.10 13.54 2.29
N ASP A 50 4.19 14.31 1.68
CA ASP A 50 2.99 14.81 2.36
C ASP A 50 1.88 13.74 2.27
N PRO A 51 1.55 13.03 3.37
CA PRO A 51 0.58 11.95 3.34
C PRO A 51 -0.88 12.43 3.25
N SER A 52 -1.14 13.74 3.32
CA SER A 52 -2.49 14.30 3.15
C SER A 52 -2.92 14.38 1.69
N LEU A 53 -1.97 14.33 0.74
CA LEU A 53 -2.22 14.46 -0.69
C LEU A 53 -2.66 13.14 -1.36
N CYS A 54 -2.49 12.01 -0.67
CA CYS A 54 -2.73 10.67 -1.22
C CYS A 54 -3.72 9.90 -0.34
N THR A 55 -4.56 9.08 -0.96
CA THR A 55 -5.41 8.11 -0.24
C THR A 55 -4.69 6.77 -0.08
N THR A 56 -3.84 6.42 -1.05
CA THR A 56 -3.05 5.20 -1.07
C THR A 56 -1.60 5.52 -1.45
N LEU A 57 -0.63 5.13 -0.62
CA LEU A 57 0.79 5.16 -0.91
C LEU A 57 1.29 3.75 -1.29
N ILE A 58 2.13 3.66 -2.33
CA ILE A 58 2.71 2.41 -2.82
C ILE A 58 4.23 2.50 -2.82
N TYR A 59 4.90 1.74 -1.96
CA TYR A 59 6.35 1.62 -1.95
C TYR A 59 6.80 0.79 -3.15
N SER A 60 7.70 1.34 -3.98
CA SER A 60 8.14 0.71 -5.23
C SER A 60 9.66 0.58 -5.26
N PHE A 61 10.25 -0.61 -5.35
CA PHE A 61 9.62 -1.94 -5.49
C PHE A 61 10.29 -2.98 -4.59
N ALA A 62 9.52 -4.00 -4.20
CA ALA A 62 10.06 -5.30 -3.84
C ALA A 62 10.30 -6.14 -5.11
N GLY A 63 11.09 -7.20 -4.96
CA GLY A 63 11.41 -8.13 -6.04
C GLY A 63 10.92 -9.55 -5.81
N LEU A 64 11.12 -10.38 -6.83
CA LEU A 64 10.90 -11.82 -6.80
C LEU A 64 12.22 -12.57 -6.93
N ASN A 65 12.50 -13.49 -6.02
CA ASN A 65 13.63 -14.41 -6.16
C ASN A 65 13.31 -15.45 -7.26
N GLU A 66 14.20 -15.56 -8.24
CA GLU A 66 13.99 -16.38 -9.44
C GLU A 66 14.03 -17.89 -9.17
N THR A 67 14.67 -18.33 -8.09
CA THR A 67 14.80 -19.76 -7.75
C THR A 67 13.74 -20.22 -6.75
N THR A 68 13.52 -19.43 -5.70
CA THR A 68 12.60 -19.81 -4.60
C THR A 68 11.16 -19.36 -4.86
N TYR A 69 10.96 -18.40 -5.78
CA TYR A 69 9.69 -17.70 -6.02
C TYR A 69 9.14 -16.98 -4.80
N THR A 70 10.02 -16.53 -3.90
CA THR A 70 9.64 -15.76 -2.72
C THR A 70 9.86 -14.26 -2.94
N MET A 71 9.10 -13.42 -2.24
CA MET A 71 9.37 -11.98 -2.17
C MET A 71 10.77 -11.72 -1.63
N MET A 72 11.41 -10.66 -2.12
CA MET A 72 12.70 -10.19 -1.63
C MET A 72 12.79 -8.66 -1.69
N LEU A 73 13.69 -8.08 -0.89
CA LEU A 73 14.01 -6.66 -0.94
C LEU A 73 15.06 -6.40 -2.00
N LEU A 74 14.89 -5.30 -2.74
CA LEU A 74 15.82 -4.89 -3.79
C LEU A 74 16.96 -4.02 -3.23
N ASP A 75 16.75 -3.34 -2.10
CA ASP A 75 17.76 -2.55 -1.42
C ASP A 75 17.69 -2.74 0.12
N PRO A 76 18.18 -3.88 0.66
CA PRO A 76 18.11 -4.17 2.09
C PRO A 76 18.80 -3.12 2.98
N GLU A 77 19.83 -2.44 2.46
CA GLU A 77 20.53 -1.39 3.21
C GLU A 77 19.59 -0.21 3.48
N TYR A 78 18.82 0.22 2.49
CA TYR A 78 17.85 1.29 2.69
C TYR A 78 16.55 0.79 3.33
N ASP A 79 16.00 -0.30 2.80
CA ASP A 79 14.71 -0.86 3.17
C ASP A 79 14.68 -1.31 4.65
N VAL A 80 15.76 -1.96 5.11
CA VAL A 80 15.86 -2.55 6.47
C VAL A 80 16.83 -1.78 7.37
N ASN A 81 18.11 -1.68 6.98
CA ASN A 81 19.12 -1.13 7.91
C ASN A 81 18.86 0.34 8.21
N LYS A 82 18.44 1.09 7.20
CA LYS A 82 17.96 2.47 7.39
C LYS A 82 16.50 2.53 7.78
N ARG A 83 15.75 1.42 7.85
CA ARG A 83 14.34 1.33 8.28
C ARG A 83 13.34 2.03 7.36
N ALA A 84 13.60 2.10 6.05
CA ALA A 84 12.74 2.84 5.13
C ALA A 84 11.30 2.30 5.08
N LEU A 85 11.11 0.97 5.08
CA LEU A 85 9.77 0.40 5.05
C LEU A 85 8.95 0.78 6.30
N GLU A 86 9.57 0.73 7.47
CA GLU A 86 8.93 1.12 8.72
C GLU A 86 8.55 2.60 8.72
N ARG A 87 9.46 3.49 8.29
CA ARG A 87 9.17 4.93 8.19
C ARG A 87 8.03 5.21 7.21
N PHE A 88 7.99 4.48 6.09
CA PHE A 88 6.94 4.62 5.09
C PHE A 88 5.57 4.19 5.63
N VAL A 89 5.49 3.06 6.35
CA VAL A 89 4.28 2.62 7.04
C VAL A 89 3.86 3.63 8.12
N ASN A 90 4.83 4.21 8.83
CA ASN A 90 4.58 5.17 9.90
C ASN A 90 3.98 6.50 9.42
N LEU A 91 3.95 6.79 8.11
CA LEU A 91 3.19 7.94 7.58
C LEU A 91 1.69 7.90 7.94
N LYS A 92 1.16 6.70 8.27
CA LYS A 92 -0.18 6.53 8.84
C LYS A 92 -0.38 7.25 10.18
N SER A 93 0.68 7.55 10.93
CA SER A 93 0.55 8.35 12.16
C SER A 93 0.15 9.80 11.88
N LEU A 94 0.48 10.31 10.68
CA LEU A 94 0.13 11.65 10.21
C LEU A 94 -1.22 11.68 9.49
N ASN A 95 -1.54 10.61 8.75
CA ASN A 95 -2.85 10.42 8.12
C ASN A 95 -3.38 8.99 8.42
N PRO A 96 -4.20 8.80 9.48
CA PRO A 96 -4.70 7.49 9.88
C PRO A 96 -5.59 6.79 8.84
N ARG A 97 -6.15 7.53 7.87
CA ARG A 97 -6.96 6.96 6.78
C ARG A 97 -6.11 6.47 5.61
N LEU A 98 -4.82 6.77 5.60
CA LEU A 98 -3.93 6.42 4.51
C LEU A 98 -3.77 4.90 4.37
N LYS A 99 -3.95 4.39 3.16
CA LYS A 99 -3.57 3.02 2.82
C LYS A 99 -2.10 3.00 2.42
N VAL A 100 -1.35 2.00 2.90
CA VAL A 100 0.06 1.83 2.56
C VAL A 100 0.22 0.41 2.02
N LEU A 101 0.77 0.32 0.81
CA LEU A 101 1.00 -0.94 0.08
C LEU A 101 2.46 -0.99 -0.38
N ILE A 102 2.90 -2.18 -0.78
CA ILE A 102 4.16 -2.39 -1.49
C ILE A 102 3.87 -2.99 -2.87
N ALA A 103 4.51 -2.46 -3.90
CA ALA A 103 4.49 -3.03 -5.24
C ALA A 103 5.68 -3.97 -5.42
N ILE A 104 5.44 -5.09 -6.08
CA ILE A 104 6.47 -6.04 -6.49
C ILE A 104 6.62 -6.02 -8.02
N GLY A 105 7.85 -6.04 -8.53
CA GLY A 105 8.15 -6.00 -9.96
C GLY A 105 8.70 -4.66 -10.41
N GLY A 106 8.01 -4.02 -11.35
CA GLY A 106 8.55 -2.87 -12.08
C GLY A 106 9.46 -3.29 -13.24
N TRP A 107 9.82 -2.32 -14.09
CA TRP A 107 10.49 -2.59 -15.36
C TRP A 107 11.80 -3.38 -15.22
N THR A 108 12.65 -3.00 -14.26
CA THR A 108 13.98 -3.60 -14.06
C THR A 108 13.91 -5.06 -13.60
N GLU A 109 12.83 -5.47 -12.93
CA GLU A 109 12.67 -6.86 -12.51
C GLU A 109 12.38 -7.81 -13.68
N GLY A 110 11.94 -7.28 -14.83
CA GLY A 110 11.59 -8.09 -16.00
C GLY A 110 10.36 -8.98 -15.78
N SER A 111 10.10 -9.90 -16.72
CA SER A 111 8.87 -10.70 -16.74
C SER A 111 9.08 -12.22 -16.62
N THR A 112 10.23 -12.75 -17.04
CA THR A 112 10.48 -14.20 -17.13
C THR A 112 10.27 -14.92 -15.80
N LYS A 113 10.85 -14.42 -14.71
CA LYS A 113 10.71 -15.03 -13.38
C LYS A 113 9.28 -14.98 -12.83
N TYR A 114 8.50 -13.96 -13.19
CA TYR A 114 7.08 -13.87 -12.81
C TYR A 114 6.24 -14.88 -13.59
N SER A 115 6.52 -15.05 -14.89
CA SER A 115 5.89 -16.08 -15.71
C SER A 115 6.17 -17.47 -15.13
N ALA A 116 7.44 -17.76 -14.79
CA ALA A 116 7.85 -19.03 -14.19
C ALA A 116 7.19 -19.27 -12.81
N MET A 117 7.13 -18.25 -11.95
CA MET A 117 6.40 -18.32 -10.68
C MET A 117 4.90 -18.58 -10.89
N ALA A 118 4.27 -17.94 -11.87
CA ALA A 118 2.85 -18.08 -12.14
C ALA A 118 2.46 -19.44 -12.75
N MET A 119 3.42 -20.15 -13.37
CA MET A 119 3.19 -21.35 -14.18
C MET A 119 2.55 -22.53 -13.43
N SER A 120 2.80 -22.70 -12.12
CA SER A 120 2.27 -23.84 -11.36
C SER A 120 1.57 -23.42 -10.07
N ARG A 121 0.63 -24.24 -9.59
CA ARG A 121 -0.01 -24.03 -8.29
C ARG A 121 1.03 -24.02 -7.14
N ALA A 122 2.03 -24.88 -7.22
CA ALA A 122 3.08 -24.99 -6.20
C ALA A 122 3.94 -23.73 -6.13
N SER A 123 4.38 -23.20 -7.27
CA SER A 123 5.18 -21.97 -7.33
C SER A 123 4.37 -20.73 -6.91
N ARG A 124 3.10 -20.61 -7.34
CA ARG A 124 2.21 -19.56 -6.85
C ARG A 124 1.98 -19.64 -5.34
N LYS A 125 1.86 -20.84 -4.77
CA LYS A 125 1.74 -21.01 -3.32
C LYS A 125 2.97 -20.50 -2.57
N LYS A 126 4.18 -20.82 -3.03
CA LYS A 126 5.43 -20.29 -2.43
C LYS A 126 5.44 -18.75 -2.42
N PHE A 127 5.05 -18.15 -3.55
CA PHE A 127 4.95 -16.70 -3.65
C PHE A 127 3.92 -16.13 -2.65
N ILE A 128 2.69 -16.65 -2.65
CA ILE A 128 1.61 -16.19 -1.76
C ILE A 128 2.02 -16.31 -0.28
N ASP A 129 2.56 -17.46 0.13
CA ASP A 129 3.00 -17.68 1.50
C ASP A 129 4.09 -16.67 1.89
N SER A 130 5.06 -16.43 1.00
CA SER A 130 6.12 -15.44 1.24
C SER A 130 5.60 -13.99 1.25
N ALA A 131 4.59 -13.69 0.44
CA ALA A 131 4.02 -12.35 0.37
C ALA A 131 3.21 -12.02 1.63
N ILE A 132 2.47 -13.00 2.16
CA ILE A 132 1.80 -12.87 3.46
C ILE A 132 2.83 -12.67 4.56
N ALA A 133 3.89 -13.48 4.59
CA ALA A 133 4.95 -13.35 5.60
C ALA A 133 5.70 -12.00 5.50
N PHE A 134 5.82 -11.42 4.31
CA PHE A 134 6.49 -10.14 4.10
C PHE A 134 5.70 -8.95 4.66
N ILE A 135 4.35 -8.99 4.59
CA ILE A 135 3.49 -7.85 4.97
C ILE A 135 2.98 -7.90 6.42
N GLN A 136 3.28 -8.98 7.16
CA GLN A 136 2.92 -9.17 8.57
C GLN A 136 4.01 -8.61 9.49
#